data_AF-A0AAV4NJK6-F1
#
_entry.id   AF-A0AAV4NJK6-F1
#
_cell.length_a   1.000
_cell.length_b   1.000
_cell.length_c   1.000
_cell.angle_alpha   90.00
_cell.angle_beta   90.00
_cell.angle_gamma   90.00
#
_symmetry.space_group_name_H-M   'P 1'
#
loop_
_entity.id
_entity.type
_entity.pdbx_description
1 polymer ?
#
loop_
_entity_poly.entity_id
_entity_poly.type
_entity_poly.pdbx_seq_one_letter_code
_entity_poly.pdbx_strand_id
1 'polypeptide(L)' 'MPTREHISCGVFYHNVHDMYDSLGNASQAGYNFIVAPIVHPRFRREFFAGKARNRLGAFTRSDLVLSTQGIVLVRYVL' A
#
# COMPACT_ATOMS: atom_id res chain seq x y z
N MET A 1 13.23 -24.13 27.32
CA MET A 1 12.58 -23.96 26.00
C MET A 1 13.11 -22.66 25.43
N PRO A 2 13.84 -22.64 24.31
CA PRO A 2 14.28 -21.39 23.72
C PRO A 2 13.04 -20.56 23.37
N THR A 3 13.05 -19.29 23.76
CA THR A 3 12.06 -18.31 23.31
C THR A 3 12.14 -18.27 21.79
N ARG A 4 11.09 -18.74 21.09
CA ARG A 4 11.01 -18.56 19.64
C ARG A 4 11.05 -17.06 19.38
N GLU A 5 12.15 -16.58 18.82
CA GLU A 5 12.24 -15.20 18.37
C GLU A 5 11.14 -14.98 17.33
N HIS A 6 10.23 -14.06 17.63
CA HIS A 6 9.16 -13.70 16.72
C HIS A 6 9.75 -12.82 15.61
N ILE A 7 10.14 -13.45 14.51
CA ILE A 7 10.68 -12.74 13.35
C ILE A 7 9.51 -12.02 12.66
N SER A 8 9.59 -10.68 12.59
CA SER A 8 8.64 -9.88 11.82
C SER A 8 9.02 -9.94 10.34
N CYS A 9 8.13 -10.47 9.50
CA CYS A 9 8.30 -10.53 8.06
C CYS A 9 7.10 -9.93 7.33
N GLY A 10 7.35 -9.29 6.19
CA GLY A 10 6.31 -8.68 5.38
C GLY A 10 6.49 -9.00 3.91
N VAL A 11 5.42 -8.83 3.14
CA VAL A 11 5.39 -9.07 1.69
C VAL A 11 5.20 -7.75 0.94
N PHE A 12 5.94 -7.58 -0.16
CA PHE A 12 5.81 -6.42 -1.03
C PHE A 12 4.89 -6.71 -2.21
N TYR A 13 3.88 -5.87 -2.38
CA TYR A 13 3.02 -5.88 -3.57
C TYR A 13 3.31 -4.67 -4.43
N HIS A 14 3.82 -4.89 -5.64
CA HIS A 14 4.03 -3.81 -6.62
C HIS A 14 2.70 -3.26 -7.14
N ASN A 15 1.66 -4.08 -7.23
CA ASN A 15 0.33 -3.67 -7.64
C ASN A 15 -0.70 -4.21 -6.65
N VAL A 16 -1.56 -3.33 -6.13
CA VAL A 16 -2.62 -3.69 -5.20
C VAL A 16 -3.93 -3.14 -5.75
N HIS A 17 -4.77 -4.06 -6.23
CA HIS A 17 -6.09 -3.78 -6.77
C HIS A 17 -7.07 -3.50 -5.62
N ASP A 18 -7.14 -4.42 -4.65
CA ASP A 18 -7.92 -4.29 -3.42
C ASP A 18 -7.01 -4.45 -2.19
N MET A 19 -7.10 -3.51 -1.25
CA MET A 19 -6.24 -3.48 -0.05
C MET A 19 -6.67 -4.51 0.98
N TYR A 20 -7.97 -4.78 1.13
CA TYR A 20 -8.49 -5.75 2.09
C TYR A 20 -8.10 -7.16 1.68
N ASP A 21 -8.32 -7.51 0.41
CA ASP A 21 -7.98 -8.84 -0.11
C ASP A 21 -6.47 -9.08 -0.03
N SER A 22 -5.66 -8.08 -0.39
CA SER A 22 -4.19 -8.20 -0.35
C SER A 22 -3.68 -8.39 1.08
N LEU A 23 -4.25 -7.68 2.05
CA LEU A 23 -3.91 -7.82 3.46
C LEU A 23 -4.37 -9.18 4.02
N GLY A 24 -5.58 -9.61 3.68
CA GLY A 24 -6.12 -10.91 4.05
C GLY A 24 -5.28 -12.06 3.52
N ASN A 25 -4.91 -12.01 2.23
CA ASN A 25 -4.07 -13.02 1.59
C ASN A 25 -2.67 -13.09 2.21
N ALA A 26 -2.06 -11.93 2.52
CA ALA A 26 -0.75 -11.89 3.18
C ALA A 26 -0.81 -12.46 4.60
N SER A 27 -1.88 -12.15 5.34
CA SER A 27 -2.10 -12.70 6.68
C SER A 27 -2.27 -14.22 6.64
N GLN A 28 -3.05 -14.74 5.69
CA GLN A 28 -3.22 -16.20 5.48
C GLN A 28 -1.90 -16.89 5.08
N ALA A 29 -1.02 -16.20 4.36
CA ALA A 29 0.31 -16.68 4.00
C ALA A 29 1.35 -16.57 5.14
N GLY A 30 0.97 -16.05 6.31
CA GLY A 30 1.83 -15.96 7.48
C GLY A 30 2.71 -14.71 7.57
N TYR A 31 2.46 -13.69 6.73
CA TYR A 31 3.15 -12.41 6.82
C TYR A 31 2.52 -11.51 7.89
N ASN A 32 3.34 -10.72 8.59
CA ASN A 32 2.88 -9.79 9.63
C ASN A 32 2.34 -8.48 9.05
N PHE A 33 2.83 -8.06 7.88
CA PHE A 33 2.41 -6.82 7.23
C PHE A 33 2.63 -6.90 5.72
N ILE A 34 2.02 -5.97 5.00
CA ILE A 34 2.27 -5.76 3.58
C ILE A 34 2.99 -4.43 3.36
N VAL A 35 3.73 -4.34 2.27
CA VAL A 35 4.28 -3.10 1.72
C VAL A 35 3.61 -2.86 0.39
N ALA A 36 2.88 -1.75 0.26
CA ALA A 36 2.13 -1.43 -0.93
C ALA A 36 2.32 0.04 -1.33
N PRO A 37 2.19 0.37 -2.63
CA PRO A 37 2.20 1.75 -3.07
C PRO A 37 0.93 2.47 -2.60
N ILE A 38 1.08 3.69 -2.07
CA ILE A 38 -0.06 4.59 -1.77
C ILE A 38 -0.72 4.97 -3.10
N VAL A 39 0.07 5.53 -4.00
CA VAL A 39 -0.36 5.95 -5.33
C VAL A 39 -0.04 4.86 -6.32
N HIS A 40 -0.96 4.55 -7.23
CA HIS A 40 -0.73 3.53 -8.25
C HIS A 40 0.60 3.79 -9.01
N PRO A 41 1.53 2.82 -9.13
CA PRO A 41 2.90 3.09 -9.62
C PRO A 41 3.00 3.68 -11.03
N ARG A 42 1.98 3.44 -11.86
CA ARG A 42 1.90 4.00 -13.22
C ARG A 42 1.21 5.38 -13.28
N PHE A 43 0.70 5.88 -12.16
CA PHE A 43 0.02 7.17 -12.10
C PHE A 43 1.04 8.30 -11.96
N ARG A 44 1.57 8.74 -13.12
CA ARG A 44 2.45 9.91 -13.18
C ARG A 44 1.64 11.21 -13.04
N ARG A 45 2.15 12.12 -12.21
CA ARG A 45 1.58 13.45 -12.01
C ARG A 45 2.45 14.51 -12.68
N GLU A 46 1.78 15.47 -13.30
CA GLU A 46 2.38 16.68 -13.84
C GLU A 46 2.04 17.84 -12.90
N PHE A 47 3.00 18.73 -12.62
CA PHE A 47 2.82 19.82 -11.66
C PHE A 47 3.10 21.21 -12.26
N PHE A 48 3.74 21.28 -13.41
CA PHE A 48 4.23 22.54 -13.97
C PHE A 48 3.35 23.05 -15.11
N ALA A 49 3.00 22.20 -16.09
CA ALA A 49 2.37 22.68 -17.33
C ALA A 49 1.27 21.76 -17.89
N GLY A 50 0.46 22.35 -18.79
CA GLY A 50 -0.52 21.63 -19.59
C GLY A 50 -1.78 21.18 -18.82
N LYS A 51 -2.70 20.54 -19.56
CA LYS A 51 -3.99 20.08 -19.00
C LYS A 51 -3.83 19.03 -17.89
N ALA A 52 -2.72 18.29 -17.91
CA ALA A 52 -2.44 17.22 -16.95
C ALA A 52 -2.21 17.73 -15.52
N ARG A 53 -1.78 18.99 -15.35
CA ARG A 53 -1.60 19.62 -14.03
C ARG A 53 -2.90 19.69 -13.22
N ASN A 54 -3.99 20.03 -13.90
CA ASN A 54 -5.31 20.20 -13.28
C ASN A 54 -6.20 18.96 -13.50
N ARG A 55 -5.60 17.76 -13.56
CA ARG A 55 -6.34 16.51 -13.76
C ARG A 55 -7.33 16.31 -12.61
N LEU A 56 -8.61 16.19 -12.95
CA LEU A 56 -9.71 15.96 -12.00
C LEU A 56 -9.68 14.52 -11.46
N GLY A 57 -10.28 14.33 -10.29
CA GLY A 57 -10.39 13.04 -9.62
C GLY A 57 -9.44 12.87 -8.43
N ALA A 58 -9.65 11.80 -7.66
CA ALA A 58 -8.81 11.48 -6.51
C ALA A 58 -7.39 11.10 -6.95
N PHE A 59 -6.39 11.58 -6.22
CA PHE A 59 -4.99 11.24 -6.49
C PHE A 59 -4.65 9.79 -6.13
N THR A 60 -5.23 9.32 -5.03
CA THR A 60 -4.93 8.05 -4.40
C THR A 60 -6.21 7.49 -3.79
N ARG A 61 -6.15 6.25 -3.33
CA ARG A 61 -7.22 5.58 -2.58
C ARG A 61 -7.54 6.37 -1.30
N SER A 62 -8.78 6.30 -0.82
CA SER A 62 -9.17 6.88 0.48
C SER A 62 -8.49 6.11 1.63
N ASP A 63 -8.19 6.83 2.70
CA ASP A 63 -7.78 6.31 4.00
C ASP A 63 -8.85 5.41 4.64
N LEU A 64 -10.13 5.65 4.35
CA LEU A 64 -11.27 4.83 4.79
C LEU A 64 -11.28 3.41 4.18
N VAL A 65 -10.41 3.13 3.22
CA VAL A 65 -10.27 1.80 2.62
C VAL A 65 -9.73 0.77 3.62
N LEU A 66 -9.12 1.19 4.74
CA LEU A 66 -8.74 0.26 5.81
C LEU A 66 -9.11 0.84 7.17
N SER A 67 -9.32 -0.04 8.15
CA SER A 67 -9.45 0.42 9.54
C SER A 67 -8.12 1.03 10.02
N THR A 68 -8.19 1.92 11.02
CA THR A 68 -7.00 2.56 11.62
C THR A 68 -5.96 1.56 12.15
N GLN A 69 -6.35 0.30 12.42
CA GLN A 69 -5.46 -0.75 12.91
C GLN A 69 -4.80 -1.55 11.77
N GLY A 70 -5.33 -1.46 10.54
CA GLY A 70 -4.79 -2.11 9.35
C GLY A 70 -3.72 -1.29 8.62
N ILE A 71 -2.90 -0.52 9.33
CA ILE A 71 -1.94 0.39 8.70
C ILE A 71 -0.86 -0.41 7.95
N VAL A 72 -0.77 -0.14 6.66
CA VAL A 72 0.21 -0.71 5.73
C VAL A 72 1.51 0.08 5.79
N LEU A 73 2.66 -0.61 5.77
CA LEU A 73 3.95 0.07 5.75
C LEU A 73 4.15 0.74 4.39
N VAL A 74 4.26 2.06 4.42
CA VAL A 74 4.27 2.92 3.25
C VAL A 74 5.68 3.03 2.68
N ARG A 75 5.83 2.74 1.39
CA ARG A 75 7.02 3.18 0.62
C ARG A 75 6.62 4.34 -0.29
N TYR A 76 7.19 5.52 -0.02
CA TYR A 76 7.24 6.59 -1.00
C TYR A 76 8.25 6.20 -2.08
N VAL A 77 7.80 6.11 -3.33
CA VAL A 77 8.70 6.17 -4.48
C VAL A 77 8.50 7.56 -5.06
N LEU A 78 9.47 8.45 -4.81
CA LEU A 78 9.63 9.73 -5.49
C LEU A 78 10.41 9.50 -6.78
#